data_AF-A0A1V9YY80-F1
#
_entry.id   AF-A0A1V9YY80-F1
#
_cell.length_a   1.000
_cell.length_b   1.000
_cell.length_c   1.000
_cell.angle_alpha   90.00
_cell.angle_beta   90.00
_cell.angle_gamma   90.00
#
_symmetry.space_group_name_H-M   'P 1'
#
loop_
_entity.id
_entity.type
_entity.pdbx_description
1 polymer ?
#
loop_
_entity_poly.entity_id
_entity_poly.type
_entity_poly.pdbx_seq_one_letter_code
_entity_poly.pdbx_strand_id
1 'polypeptide(L)'
;MAPKRKAGRTVATVPIAKKARGNVEARKAKAKTIKERILYLVSVATELLGAPTIKKLLITEFGLTESKVFGSNVNKALKELSEAERSDFGKIRGSYHGGPTSPAFLAHEAERRVIDDIARHHEEGCVKCCFCEHWCSEDCFLDEDSVARGGKYQCSNCDKIFWTWISDGYVMGHPVEYRYGDGLEDYADLSD
;
A
#
# COMPACT_ATOMS: atom_id res chain seq x y z
N MET A 1 12.26 16.17 -25.09
CA MET A 1 12.10 14.75 -25.46
C MET A 1 11.66 13.98 -24.22
N ALA A 2 10.37 13.76 -24.05
CA ALA A 2 9.76 12.81 -23.11
C ALA A 2 8.31 12.58 -23.58
N PRO A 3 7.58 11.58 -23.07
CA PRO A 3 7.79 10.13 -23.16
C PRO A 3 6.64 9.47 -23.97
N LYS A 4 6.82 8.25 -24.49
CA LYS A 4 5.70 7.49 -25.10
C LYS A 4 5.43 6.20 -24.34
N ARG A 5 4.25 6.22 -23.72
CA ARG A 5 3.16 5.22 -23.77
C ARG A 5 2.95 4.26 -22.59
N LYS A 6 1.71 4.39 -22.10
CA LYS A 6 0.87 3.48 -21.32
C LYS A 6 0.59 2.13 -22.02
N ALA A 7 -0.04 1.27 -21.20
CA ALA A 7 -0.88 0.09 -21.48
C ALA A 7 -0.10 -1.23 -21.52
N GLY A 8 -0.47 -2.30 -20.81
CA GLY A 8 -1.63 -2.60 -19.96
C GLY A 8 -1.85 -4.13 -19.98
N ARG A 9 -2.23 -4.73 -18.83
CA ARG A 9 -3.20 -5.85 -18.60
C ARG A 9 -3.17 -7.07 -19.57
N THR A 10 -3.23 -8.37 -19.22
CA THR A 10 -3.66 -9.14 -18.03
C THR A 10 -3.11 -10.58 -18.16
N VAL A 11 -3.03 -11.29 -17.03
CA VAL A 11 -2.38 -12.60 -16.83
C VAL A 11 -3.31 -13.77 -17.15
N ALA A 12 -2.80 -14.76 -17.89
CA ALA A 12 -3.35 -16.12 -18.01
C ALA A 12 -2.54 -17.09 -17.12
N THR A 13 -3.21 -17.92 -16.33
CA THR A 13 -2.59 -18.95 -15.49
C THR A 13 -2.24 -20.17 -16.34
N VAL A 14 -0.94 -20.38 -16.56
CA VAL A 14 -0.39 -21.46 -17.42
C VAL A 14 -0.15 -22.74 -16.59
N PRO A 15 -0.36 -23.96 -17.13
CA PRO A 15 -0.17 -25.22 -16.41
C PRO A 15 1.31 -25.44 -16.05
N ILE A 16 1.60 -25.68 -14.77
CA ILE A 16 2.96 -25.86 -14.28
C ILE A 16 3.49 -27.25 -14.71
N ALA A 17 4.50 -27.25 -15.59
CA ALA A 17 5.10 -28.44 -16.18
C ALA A 17 5.75 -29.40 -15.15
N LYS A 18 5.80 -30.71 -15.45
CA LYS A 18 6.33 -31.80 -14.59
C LYS A 18 7.74 -31.54 -14.00
N LYS A 19 8.58 -30.71 -14.63
CA LYS A 19 9.90 -30.29 -14.12
C LYS A 19 9.82 -29.41 -12.86
N ALA A 20 8.78 -28.59 -12.74
CA ALA A 20 8.59 -27.71 -11.58
C ALA A 20 8.06 -28.48 -10.36
N ARG A 21 7.29 -29.56 -10.56
CA ARG A 21 6.72 -30.37 -9.47
C ARG A 21 7.78 -31.16 -8.68
N GLY A 22 8.79 -31.71 -9.37
CA GLY A 22 9.94 -32.35 -8.69
C GLY A 22 10.82 -31.37 -7.91
N ASN A 23 10.86 -30.10 -8.32
CA ASN A 23 11.60 -29.03 -7.63
C ASN A 23 10.89 -28.58 -6.33
N VAL A 24 9.55 -28.53 -6.34
CA VAL A 24 8.74 -28.12 -5.18
C VAL A 24 8.80 -29.16 -4.04
N GLU A 25 8.63 -30.45 -4.33
CA GLU A 25 8.74 -31.52 -3.33
C GLU A 25 10.17 -31.63 -2.76
N ALA A 26 11.18 -31.45 -3.60
CA ALA A 26 12.57 -31.40 -3.14
C ALA A 26 12.85 -30.19 -2.23
N ARG A 27 12.19 -29.04 -2.46
CA ARG A 27 12.28 -27.86 -1.58
C ARG A 27 11.53 -28.07 -0.26
N LYS A 28 10.37 -28.73 -0.29
CA LYS A 28 9.60 -29.10 0.90
C LYS A 28 10.38 -30.05 1.81
N ALA A 29 10.96 -31.11 1.24
CA ALA A 29 11.77 -32.07 1.99
C ALA A 29 13.05 -31.45 2.61
N LYS A 30 13.53 -30.33 2.05
CA LYS A 30 14.67 -29.57 2.58
C LYS A 30 14.30 -28.62 3.71
N ALA A 31 13.02 -28.28 3.89
CA ALA A 31 12.55 -27.37 4.94
C ALA A 31 12.42 -28.09 6.29
N LYS A 32 13.45 -28.00 7.12
CA LYS A 32 13.55 -28.77 8.37
C LYS A 32 13.11 -27.97 9.59
N THR A 33 13.35 -26.66 9.60
CA THR A 33 12.99 -25.78 10.72
C THR A 33 11.62 -25.13 10.53
N ILE A 34 10.99 -24.67 11.62
CA ILE A 34 9.72 -23.93 11.55
C ILE A 34 9.86 -22.72 10.60
N LYS A 35 10.97 -21.97 10.68
CA LYS A 35 11.23 -20.82 9.81
C LYS A 35 11.32 -21.21 8.33
N GLU A 36 12.13 -22.21 7.99
CA GLU A 36 12.28 -22.68 6.60
C GLU A 36 10.96 -23.19 6.03
N ARG A 37 10.15 -23.85 6.86
CA ARG A 37 8.83 -24.32 6.46
C ARG A 37 7.90 -23.13 6.20
N ILE A 38 7.90 -22.10 7.04
CA ILE A 38 7.15 -20.85 6.80
C ILE A 38 7.59 -20.19 5.48
N LEU A 39 8.89 -20.14 5.22
CA LEU A 39 9.46 -19.53 4.02
C LEU A 39 9.13 -20.29 2.74
N TYR A 40 9.21 -21.61 2.81
CA TYR A 40 8.69 -22.46 1.76
C TYR A 40 7.22 -22.12 1.49
N LEU A 41 6.39 -22.09 2.55
CA LEU A 41 4.96 -21.84 2.45
C LEU A 41 4.64 -20.47 1.83
N VAL A 42 5.35 -19.39 2.18
CA VAL A 42 5.12 -18.05 1.59
C VAL A 42 5.73 -17.85 0.20
N SER A 43 6.79 -18.57 -0.14
CA SER A 43 7.51 -18.37 -1.41
C SER A 43 6.86 -19.11 -2.57
N VAL A 44 6.14 -20.19 -2.27
CA VAL A 44 5.22 -20.82 -3.22
C VAL A 44 3.82 -20.22 -3.14
N ALA A 45 3.59 -19.31 -2.19
CA ALA A 45 2.31 -18.63 -2.10
C ALA A 45 2.16 -17.70 -3.30
N THR A 46 0.96 -17.68 -3.86
CA THR A 46 0.57 -16.71 -4.88
C THR A 46 -0.01 -15.44 -4.25
N GLU A 47 -0.40 -15.49 -2.97
CA GLU A 47 -0.96 -14.37 -2.20
C GLU A 47 -0.47 -14.28 -0.75
N LEU A 48 -0.34 -13.06 -0.25
CA LEU A 48 -0.69 -12.64 1.11
C LEU A 48 -1.22 -13.71 2.09
N LEU A 49 -0.35 -14.30 2.92
CA LEU A 49 -0.66 -15.29 3.96
C LEU A 49 -0.68 -14.70 5.39
N GLY A 50 -1.78 -14.90 6.14
CA GLY A 50 -1.85 -14.54 7.56
C GLY A 50 -1.19 -15.54 8.52
N ALA A 51 -0.89 -15.10 9.75
CA ALA A 51 -0.22 -15.91 10.77
C ALA A 51 -0.93 -17.25 11.13
N PRO A 52 -2.27 -17.32 11.29
CA PRO A 52 -2.96 -18.57 11.60
C PRO A 52 -2.92 -19.59 10.45
N THR A 53 -2.98 -19.11 9.20
CA THR A 53 -2.94 -19.95 8.00
C THR A 53 -1.61 -20.68 7.90
N ILE A 54 -0.53 -19.97 8.21
CA ILE A 54 0.81 -20.53 8.24
C ILE A 54 0.91 -21.66 9.28
N LYS A 55 0.28 -21.51 10.47
CA LYS A 55 0.27 -22.56 11.51
C LYS A 55 -0.43 -23.84 11.06
N LYS A 56 -1.57 -23.75 10.40
CA LYS A 56 -2.30 -24.95 9.94
C LYS A 56 -1.51 -25.71 8.87
N LEU A 57 -0.96 -25.00 7.90
CA LEU A 57 -0.13 -25.60 6.84
C LEU A 57 1.11 -26.30 7.42
N LEU A 58 1.66 -25.78 8.52
CA LEU A 58 2.76 -26.43 9.23
C LEU A 58 2.38 -27.77 9.89
N ILE A 59 1.13 -27.94 10.35
CA ILE A 59 0.64 -29.20 10.94
C ILE A 59 0.38 -30.25 9.86
N THR A 60 -0.35 -29.86 8.80
CA THR A 60 -0.81 -30.80 7.78
C THR A 60 0.29 -31.21 6.80
N GLU A 61 1.11 -30.25 6.34
CA GLU A 61 2.12 -30.50 5.32
C GLU A 61 3.41 -31.09 5.90
N PHE A 62 3.63 -30.92 7.20
CA PHE A 62 4.87 -31.32 7.89
C PHE A 62 4.64 -32.17 9.15
N GLY A 63 3.41 -32.63 9.40
CA GLY A 63 3.08 -33.54 10.50
C GLY A 63 3.32 -32.98 11.90
N LEU A 64 3.29 -31.66 12.09
CA LEU A 64 3.50 -31.05 13.40
C LEU A 64 2.25 -31.21 14.28
N THR A 65 2.41 -31.49 15.57
CA THR A 65 1.30 -31.65 16.51
C THR A 65 0.91 -30.30 17.13
N GLU A 66 -0.39 -29.97 17.09
CA GLU A 66 -0.89 -28.73 17.67
C GLU A 66 -0.73 -28.72 19.19
N SER A 67 -0.18 -27.61 19.69
CA SER A 67 0.00 -27.36 21.12
C SER A 67 0.23 -25.87 21.36
N LYS A 68 0.09 -25.43 22.62
CA LYS A 68 0.39 -24.04 23.02
C LYS A 68 1.83 -23.64 22.69
N VAL A 69 2.78 -24.56 22.89
CA VAL A 69 4.20 -24.35 22.57
C VAL A 69 4.42 -24.15 21.08
N PHE A 70 3.77 -24.98 20.26
CA PHE A 70 3.79 -24.83 18.80
C PHE A 70 3.29 -23.45 18.36
N GLY A 71 2.16 -22.98 18.91
CA GLY A 71 1.58 -21.68 18.56
C GLY A 71 2.50 -20.49 18.87
N SER A 72 3.17 -20.51 20.03
CA SER A 72 4.16 -19.50 20.41
C SER A 72 5.39 -19.53 19.51
N ASN A 73 5.89 -20.72 19.17
CA ASN A 73 7.05 -20.89 18.30
C ASN A 73 6.79 -20.38 16.88
N VAL A 74 5.59 -20.61 16.34
CA VAL A 74 5.24 -20.08 15.01
C VAL A 74 5.06 -18.56 15.05
N ASN A 75 4.44 -17.98 16.08
CA ASN A 75 4.33 -16.52 16.19
C ASN A 75 5.69 -15.85 16.36
N LYS A 76 6.57 -16.44 17.18
CA LYS A 76 7.95 -16.02 17.32
C LYS A 76 8.67 -16.13 15.98
N ALA A 77 8.52 -17.24 15.26
CA ALA A 77 9.11 -17.40 13.94
C ALA A 77 8.56 -16.40 12.91
N LEU A 78 7.26 -16.09 12.91
CA LEU A 78 6.67 -15.08 12.03
C LEU A 78 7.13 -13.67 12.38
N LYS A 79 7.20 -13.33 13.66
CA LYS A 79 7.77 -12.07 14.13
C LYS A 79 9.22 -11.98 13.69
N GLU A 80 10.02 -13.00 13.98
CA GLU A 80 11.41 -13.10 13.56
C GLU A 80 11.58 -13.10 12.04
N LEU A 81 10.64 -13.63 11.25
CA LEU A 81 10.69 -13.61 9.79
C LEU A 81 10.23 -12.27 9.20
N SER A 82 9.31 -11.58 9.88
CA SER A 82 8.92 -10.21 9.57
C SER A 82 10.04 -9.23 9.92
N GLU A 83 10.77 -9.53 11.00
CA GLU A 83 11.95 -8.81 11.48
C GLU A 83 13.20 -9.19 10.69
N ALA A 84 13.24 -10.37 10.04
CA ALA A 84 14.39 -10.83 9.26
C ALA A 84 14.41 -10.28 7.83
N GLU A 85 13.48 -9.41 7.45
CA GLU A 85 13.51 -8.61 6.22
C GLU A 85 13.83 -9.38 4.94
N ARG A 86 12.83 -10.10 4.45
CA ARG A 86 13.05 -11.09 3.40
C ARG A 86 12.32 -10.73 2.12
N SER A 87 13.02 -10.76 0.99
CA SER A 87 12.40 -10.53 -0.33
C SER A 87 11.41 -11.63 -0.70
N ASP A 88 11.63 -12.81 -0.12
CA ASP A 88 10.79 -13.97 -0.19
C ASP A 88 9.91 -14.13 1.06
N PHE A 89 9.66 -13.05 1.82
CA PHE A 89 8.68 -12.97 2.92
C PHE A 89 8.48 -11.52 3.38
N GLY A 90 7.35 -10.88 3.05
CA GLY A 90 7.08 -9.50 3.45
C GLY A 90 5.77 -9.35 4.19
N LYS A 91 5.74 -8.45 5.19
CA LYS A 91 4.53 -8.14 5.97
C LYS A 91 3.93 -6.81 5.52
N ILE A 92 2.66 -6.78 5.16
CA ILE A 92 1.87 -5.53 5.08
C ILE A 92 0.63 -5.71 5.94
N ARG A 93 0.30 -4.73 6.78
CA ARG A 93 -0.94 -4.70 7.58
C ARG A 93 -1.29 -6.05 8.27
N GLY A 94 -0.28 -6.79 8.75
CA GLY A 94 -0.45 -8.05 9.48
C GLY A 94 -0.24 -9.36 8.70
N SER A 95 0.02 -9.31 7.39
CA SER A 95 -0.01 -10.48 6.50
C SER A 95 1.22 -10.63 5.60
N TYR A 96 1.55 -11.85 5.21
CA TYR A 96 2.90 -12.31 4.81
C TYR A 96 2.96 -13.05 3.48
N HIS A 97 3.85 -12.72 2.55
CA HIS A 97 4.05 -13.57 1.34
C HIS A 97 5.44 -13.37 0.77
N GLY A 98 5.87 -14.33 -0.04
CA GLY A 98 7.26 -14.53 -0.40
C GLY A 98 7.59 -14.67 -1.87
N GLY A 99 6.77 -14.12 -2.76
CA GLY A 99 6.99 -14.11 -4.20
C GLY A 99 6.62 -12.75 -4.84
N PRO A 100 6.64 -12.61 -6.18
CA PRO A 100 6.41 -11.36 -6.93
C PRO A 100 4.97 -10.82 -6.90
N THR A 101 4.23 -11.28 -5.91
CA THR A 101 2.88 -10.90 -5.52
C THR A 101 2.80 -10.80 -4.00
N SER A 102 3.95 -10.67 -3.32
CA SER A 102 4.03 -10.53 -1.88
C SER A 102 3.24 -9.37 -1.35
N PRO A 103 2.97 -9.29 -0.07
CA PRO A 103 1.96 -8.40 0.47
C PRO A 103 2.44 -7.01 0.64
N ALA A 104 3.61 -6.98 1.24
CA ALA A 104 4.60 -6.00 1.04
C ALA A 104 4.86 -5.73 -0.45
N PHE A 105 4.30 -6.47 -1.40
CA PHE A 105 4.52 -6.28 -2.83
C PHE A 105 3.27 -5.87 -3.62
N LEU A 106 2.04 -6.26 -3.25
CA LEU A 106 0.82 -5.84 -3.94
C LEU A 106 0.04 -4.73 -3.23
N ALA A 107 0.04 -4.68 -1.89
CA ALA A 107 -0.42 -3.47 -1.18
C ALA A 107 0.58 -2.32 -1.37
N HIS A 108 1.85 -2.69 -1.53
CA HIS A 108 2.88 -1.86 -2.14
C HIS A 108 2.56 -1.45 -3.59
N GLU A 109 2.08 -2.34 -4.46
CA GLU A 109 1.73 -1.94 -5.83
C GLU A 109 0.51 -1.01 -5.92
N ALA A 110 -0.47 -1.13 -5.03
CA ALA A 110 -1.69 -0.31 -5.07
C ALA A 110 -1.51 1.06 -4.41
N GLU A 111 -0.72 1.15 -3.34
CA GLU A 111 -0.32 2.45 -2.77
C GLU A 111 0.53 3.25 -3.79
N ARG A 112 1.39 2.60 -4.57
CA ARG A 112 2.09 3.26 -5.72
C ARG A 112 1.14 3.90 -6.71
N ARG A 113 0.08 3.20 -7.12
CA ARG A 113 -0.82 3.67 -8.19
C ARG A 113 -1.56 4.95 -7.84
N VAL A 114 -1.82 5.18 -6.55
CA VAL A 114 -2.52 6.37 -6.05
C VAL A 114 -1.56 7.57 -5.96
N ILE A 115 -0.30 7.35 -5.57
CA ILE A 115 0.76 8.37 -5.53
C ILE A 115 1.10 8.84 -6.95
N ASP A 116 1.21 7.90 -7.89
CA ASP A 116 1.49 8.19 -9.30
C ASP A 116 0.40 9.05 -9.95
N ASP A 117 -0.85 8.91 -9.49
CA ASP A 117 -2.00 9.66 -10.00
C ASP A 117 -1.99 11.12 -9.50
N ILE A 118 -1.65 11.32 -8.23
CA ILE A 118 -1.54 12.63 -7.60
C ILE A 118 -0.39 13.45 -8.20
N ALA A 119 0.80 12.84 -8.38
CA ALA A 119 1.96 13.54 -8.93
C ALA A 119 1.74 14.03 -10.37
N ARG A 120 1.04 13.22 -11.18
CA ARG A 120 0.74 13.58 -12.57
C ARG A 120 -0.07 14.87 -12.66
N HIS A 121 -1.09 15.02 -11.82
CA HIS A 121 -1.94 16.21 -11.84
C HIS A 121 -1.26 17.44 -11.25
N HIS A 122 -0.34 17.27 -10.29
CA HIS A 122 0.46 18.37 -9.78
C HIS A 122 1.38 19.02 -10.84
N GLU A 123 2.04 18.25 -11.71
CA GLU A 123 2.88 18.79 -12.81
C GLU A 123 2.07 19.58 -13.84
N GLU A 124 0.80 19.22 -14.00
CA GLU A 124 -0.17 19.92 -14.85
C GLU A 124 -0.68 21.21 -14.20
N GLY A 125 -0.14 21.60 -13.03
CA GLY A 125 -0.60 22.76 -12.26
C GLY A 125 -2.00 22.57 -11.67
N CYS A 126 -2.45 21.31 -11.52
CA CYS A 126 -3.79 21.02 -11.03
C CYS A 126 -3.81 20.76 -9.52
N VAL A 127 -4.91 21.15 -8.89
CA VAL A 127 -5.15 21.03 -7.46
C VAL A 127 -6.42 20.22 -7.19
N LYS A 128 -6.37 19.28 -6.26
CA LYS A 128 -7.51 18.42 -5.93
C LYS A 128 -8.46 19.10 -4.94
N CYS A 129 -9.69 19.39 -5.37
CA CYS A 129 -10.72 19.94 -4.49
C CYS A 129 -11.06 18.99 -3.33
N CYS A 130 -11.03 19.46 -2.08
CA CYS A 130 -11.39 18.65 -0.91
C CYS A 130 -12.87 18.30 -0.81
N PHE A 131 -13.74 19.01 -1.53
CA PHE A 131 -15.19 18.82 -1.42
C PHE A 131 -15.74 17.80 -2.42
N CYS A 132 -15.16 17.75 -3.62
CA CYS A 132 -15.65 16.88 -4.69
C CYS A 132 -14.55 16.04 -5.35
N GLU A 133 -13.31 16.12 -4.84
CA GLU A 133 -12.14 15.39 -5.35
C GLU A 133 -11.74 15.72 -6.81
N HIS A 134 -12.38 16.71 -7.42
CA HIS A 134 -12.07 17.15 -8.78
C HIS A 134 -10.72 17.88 -8.85
N TRP A 135 -9.95 17.60 -9.91
CA TRP A 135 -8.69 18.27 -10.21
C TRP A 135 -8.95 19.57 -10.97
N CYS A 136 -8.63 20.68 -10.33
CA CYS A 136 -8.86 22.04 -10.81
C CYS A 136 -7.56 22.60 -11.42
N SER A 137 -7.61 23.18 -12.62
CA SER A 137 -6.47 23.83 -13.29
C SER A 137 -6.19 25.25 -12.75
N GLU A 138 -5.17 25.92 -13.28
CA GLU A 138 -4.83 27.33 -12.97
C GLU A 138 -6.01 28.30 -13.15
N ASP A 139 -6.95 28.01 -14.05
CA ASP A 139 -8.16 28.83 -14.23
C ASP A 139 -9.07 28.88 -12.99
N CYS A 140 -8.90 27.93 -12.06
CA CYS A 140 -9.63 27.91 -10.79
C CYS A 140 -8.98 28.81 -9.73
N PHE A 141 -7.76 29.29 -9.97
CA PHE A 141 -7.05 30.18 -9.05
C PHE A 141 -7.72 31.55 -9.03
N LEU A 142 -7.95 32.06 -7.83
CA LEU A 142 -8.54 33.38 -7.64
C LEU A 142 -7.53 34.38 -7.12
N ASP A 143 -6.79 34.01 -6.07
CA ASP A 143 -5.84 34.90 -5.40
C ASP A 143 -4.86 34.10 -4.55
N GLU A 144 -3.76 34.74 -4.15
CA GLU A 144 -2.89 34.20 -3.11
C GLU A 144 -3.63 34.22 -1.76
N ASP A 145 -3.27 33.29 -0.86
CA ASP A 145 -3.78 33.39 0.51
C ASP A 145 -3.25 34.65 1.21
N SER A 146 -3.90 35.05 2.31
CA SER A 146 -3.59 36.29 3.03
C SER A 146 -2.18 36.36 3.61
N VAL A 147 -1.44 35.25 3.65
CA VAL A 147 -0.09 35.15 4.19
C VAL A 147 0.95 34.73 3.14
N ALA A 148 0.57 34.69 1.85
CA ALA A 148 1.36 34.24 0.71
C ALA A 148 1.99 32.84 0.87
N ARG A 149 1.27 31.90 1.48
CA ARG A 149 1.69 30.50 1.71
C ARG A 149 0.68 29.49 1.18
N GLY A 150 -0.13 29.92 0.22
CA GLY A 150 -1.27 29.16 -0.27
C GLY A 150 -1.93 29.90 -1.41
N GLY A 151 -2.95 29.26 -1.96
CA GLY A 151 -3.78 29.84 -3.00
C GLY A 151 -5.23 29.61 -2.66
N LYS A 152 -6.06 30.58 -3.01
CA LYS A 152 -7.50 30.51 -2.99
C LYS A 152 -7.99 30.04 -4.35
N TYR A 153 -8.83 29.01 -4.35
CA TYR A 153 -9.38 28.45 -5.57
C TYR A 153 -10.90 28.37 -5.50
N GLN A 154 -11.57 28.50 -6.65
CA GLN A 154 -12.96 28.12 -6.81
C GLN A 154 -13.04 26.88 -7.69
N CYS A 155 -13.64 25.81 -7.18
CA CYS A 155 -13.73 24.56 -7.94
C CYS A 155 -14.64 24.73 -9.15
N SER A 156 -14.13 24.45 -10.35
CA SER A 156 -14.89 24.49 -11.61
C SER A 156 -16.04 23.48 -11.71
N ASN A 157 -16.09 22.49 -10.81
CA ASN A 157 -17.10 21.42 -10.83
C ASN A 157 -18.20 21.61 -9.76
N CYS A 158 -17.85 22.13 -8.57
CA CYS A 158 -18.82 22.29 -7.47
C CYS A 158 -18.96 23.72 -6.96
N ASP A 159 -18.28 24.68 -7.61
CA ASP A 159 -18.28 26.12 -7.33
C ASP A 159 -17.87 26.52 -5.91
N LYS A 160 -17.43 25.56 -5.08
CA LYS A 160 -16.97 25.81 -3.71
C LYS A 160 -15.57 26.41 -3.70
N ILE A 161 -15.37 27.34 -2.77
CA ILE A 161 -14.06 27.89 -2.44
C ILE A 161 -13.30 26.89 -1.59
N PHE A 162 -12.07 26.60 -1.97
CA PHE A 162 -11.13 25.82 -1.19
C PHE A 162 -9.74 26.45 -1.26
N TRP A 163 -8.87 26.01 -0.37
CA TRP A 163 -7.55 26.59 -0.19
C TRP A 163 -6.48 25.53 -0.33
N THR A 164 -5.32 25.92 -0.81
CA THR A 164 -4.13 25.05 -0.74
C THR A 164 -3.15 25.59 0.25
N TRP A 165 -2.38 24.73 0.89
CA TRP A 165 -1.36 25.14 1.84
C TRP A 165 0.01 24.74 1.34
N ILE A 166 1.04 25.56 1.59
CA ILE A 166 2.43 25.24 1.26
C ILE A 166 2.88 23.89 1.85
N SER A 167 2.27 23.44 2.95
CA SER A 167 2.65 22.22 3.68
C SER A 167 2.28 20.91 2.99
N ASP A 168 1.37 20.91 2.01
CA ASP A 168 1.02 19.73 1.23
C ASP A 168 1.54 19.77 -0.22
N GLY A 169 2.30 20.82 -0.56
CA GLY A 169 2.83 21.04 -1.91
C GLY A 169 1.86 21.74 -2.86
N TYR A 170 0.81 22.38 -2.36
CA TYR A 170 -0.22 23.06 -3.14
C TYR A 170 -1.08 22.14 -4.02
N VAL A 171 -1.16 20.86 -3.66
CA VAL A 171 -1.82 19.83 -4.49
C VAL A 171 -3.18 19.45 -3.95
N MET A 172 -3.34 19.52 -2.62
CA MET A 172 -4.54 19.08 -1.94
C MET A 172 -5.32 20.30 -1.44
N GLY A 173 -6.61 20.33 -1.74
CA GLY A 173 -7.50 21.36 -1.24
C GLY A 173 -7.79 21.17 0.23
N HIS A 174 -8.13 22.27 0.88
CA HIS A 174 -8.59 22.37 2.26
C HIS A 174 -9.84 23.23 2.32
N PRO A 175 -10.74 22.96 3.26
CA PRO A 175 -11.96 23.75 3.41
C PRO A 175 -11.68 25.17 3.93
N VAL A 176 -10.51 25.41 4.51
CA VAL A 176 -10.17 26.66 5.20
C VAL A 176 -8.81 27.21 4.78
N GLU A 177 -8.69 28.53 4.85
CA GLU A 177 -7.45 29.25 4.57
C GLU A 177 -6.37 28.89 5.59
N TYR A 178 -5.11 28.91 5.15
CA TYR A 178 -3.99 28.75 6.07
C TYR A 178 -3.86 29.99 6.98
N ARG A 179 -3.86 29.77 8.30
CA ARG A 179 -3.64 30.83 9.31
C ARG A 179 -2.43 30.51 10.20
N TYR A 180 -1.77 31.54 10.72
CA TYR A 180 -0.74 31.37 11.74
C TYR A 180 -1.37 30.93 13.08
N GLY A 181 -1.14 29.69 13.51
CA GLY A 181 -1.64 29.14 14.78
C GLY A 181 -2.00 27.66 14.65
N ASP A 182 -2.24 26.98 15.78
CA ASP A 182 -2.61 25.55 15.85
C ASP A 182 -4.03 25.24 15.37
N GLY A 183 -4.80 26.26 14.94
CA GLY A 183 -6.06 26.12 14.20
C GLY A 183 -7.20 25.42 14.96
N LEU A 184 -6.96 24.96 16.19
CA LEU A 184 -7.86 24.12 16.99
C LEU A 184 -9.21 24.78 17.29
N GLU A 185 -9.27 26.11 17.38
CA GLU A 185 -10.52 26.84 17.65
C GLU A 185 -11.42 26.94 16.40
N ASP A 186 -10.85 26.98 15.19
CA ASP A 186 -11.61 27.12 13.94
C ASP A 186 -12.25 25.78 13.47
N TYR A 187 -11.87 24.63 14.05
CA TYR A 187 -12.48 23.33 13.77
C TYR A 187 -13.74 23.02 14.62
N ALA A 188 -14.03 23.84 15.64
CA ALA A 188 -15.16 23.61 16.54
C ALA A 188 -16.53 23.90 15.87
N ASP A 189 -16.55 24.80 14.87
CA ASP A 189 -17.77 25.26 14.22
C ASP A 189 -18.09 24.51 12.90
N LEU A 190 -17.22 23.58 12.49
CA LEU A 190 -17.37 22.73 11.30
C LEU A 190 -17.73 21.28 11.63
N SER A 191 -17.85 20.94 12.91
CA SER A 191 -18.43 19.68 13.36
C SER A 191 -19.95 19.85 13.54
N ASP A 192 -20.72 19.42 12.55
CA ASP A 192 -22.12 19.03 12.77
C ASP A 192 -22.19 17.76 13.67
#